data_AF-A0AAU5WXT2-F1
#
_entry.id   AF-A0AAU5WXT2-F1
#
_cell.length_a   1.000
_cell.length_b   1.000
_cell.length_c   1.000
_cell.angle_alpha   90.00
_cell.angle_beta   90.00
_cell.angle_gamma   90.00
#
_symmetry.space_group_name_H-M   'P 1'
#
loop_
_entity.id
_entity.type
_entity.pdbx_description
1 polymer ?
#
loop_
_entity_poly.entity_id
_entity_poly.type
_entity_poly.pdbx_seq_one_letter_code
_entity_poly.pdbx_strand_id
1 'polypeptide(L)'
;MILANAMDYAVSERKLLETNPIRDLKWSVPKTSTEVDRRSVINPRQARALLSAVGAQQPSGPRLVAFFAVKYYSALRPEEAISLTRDDVTLPDLVWDEDSQEWQEPDEWCELHFREPTPDAGCEWTDDGSHREARKQLKHRAEGHERRVPGPPELTVILRAHLRDHVADDPGARLFTGVRGGDLPSITYRRAWRQARRKVFTDQQYESPLARRPYDLRHACVSTWLSGGVPPTQVAKWAGHTVDVLLRIYASCLEGQDEIAKRRIVEALA
;
A
#
# COMPACT_ATOMS: atom_id res chain seq x y z
N MET A 1 -1.98 8.78 24.03
CA MET A 1 -1.53 7.58 24.78
C MET A 1 -0.09 7.71 25.26
N ILE A 2 0.90 8.04 24.42
CA ILE A 2 2.31 8.12 24.84
C ILE A 2 2.52 9.06 26.04
N LEU A 3 1.98 10.28 26.00
CA LEU A 3 2.09 11.23 27.11
C LEU A 3 1.41 10.75 28.41
N ALA A 4 0.24 10.12 28.29
CA ALA A 4 -0.46 9.56 29.46
C ALA A 4 0.34 8.42 30.09
N ASN A 5 0.91 7.52 29.28
CA ASN A 5 1.73 6.41 29.76
C ASN A 5 3.07 6.87 30.35
N ALA A 6 3.70 7.91 29.78
CA ALA A 6 4.91 8.51 30.32
C ALA A 6 4.65 9.13 31.71
N MET A 7 3.50 9.79 31.88
CA MET A 7 3.08 10.33 33.17
C MET A 7 2.67 9.24 34.17
N ASP A 8 2.01 8.17 33.72
CA ASP A 8 1.75 7.00 34.56
C ASP A 8 3.06 6.36 35.04
N TYR A 9 4.08 6.24 34.18
CA TYR A 9 5.41 5.75 34.55
C TYR A 9 6.14 6.69 35.54
N ALA A 10 6.01 8.02 35.35
CA ALA A 10 6.56 9.00 36.27
C ALA A 10 5.93 8.94 37.66
N VAL A 11 4.65 8.58 37.74
CA VAL A 11 3.90 8.37 38.99
C VAL A 11 4.24 7.03 39.62
N SER A 12 4.13 5.92 38.88
CA SER A 12 4.24 4.56 39.45
C SER A 12 5.67 4.11 39.69
N GLU A 13 6.56 4.30 38.70
CA GLU A 13 7.91 3.73 38.71
C GLU A 13 8.95 4.70 39.25
N ARG A 14 8.82 5.99 38.89
CA ARG A 14 9.80 7.01 39.29
C ARG A 14 9.38 7.81 40.52
N LYS A 15 8.10 7.75 40.91
CA LYS A 15 7.51 8.53 42.03
C LYS A 15 7.87 10.01 41.99
N LEU A 16 8.04 10.56 40.79
CA LEU A 16 8.37 11.97 40.55
C LEU A 16 7.12 12.85 40.59
N LEU A 17 5.95 12.23 40.44
CA LEU A 17 4.63 12.85 40.46
C LEU A 17 3.71 12.02 41.36
N GLU A 18 2.82 12.69 42.10
CA GLU A 18 1.86 12.01 42.97
C GLU A 18 0.64 11.48 42.20
N THR A 19 0.24 12.17 41.13
CA THR A 19 -0.91 11.83 40.30
C THR A 19 -0.64 12.15 38.84
N ASN A 20 -1.32 11.47 37.92
CA ASN A 20 -1.21 11.74 36.49
C ASN A 20 -2.21 12.84 36.07
N PRO A 21 -1.77 14.08 35.81
CA PRO A 21 -2.65 15.20 35.49
C PRO A 21 -3.30 15.08 34.10
N ILE A 22 -2.80 14.19 33.24
CA ILE A 22 -3.36 13.93 31.91
C ILE A 22 -4.71 13.23 32.02
N ARG A 23 -4.98 12.52 33.13
CA ARG A 23 -6.26 11.84 33.36
C ARG A 23 -7.40 12.82 33.66
N ASP A 24 -7.09 13.99 34.21
CA ASP A 24 -8.06 15.05 34.47
C ASP A 24 -8.37 15.91 33.23
N LEU A 25 -7.56 15.73 32.17
CA LEU A 25 -7.71 16.45 30.91
C LEU A 25 -8.88 15.85 30.12
N LYS A 26 -10.06 16.45 30.28
CA LYS A 26 -11.29 16.14 29.52
C LYS A 26 -11.20 16.64 28.07
N TRP A 27 -10.17 16.25 27.34
CA TRP A 27 -10.07 16.53 25.91
C TRP A 27 -10.62 15.34 25.12
N SER A 28 -11.83 15.50 24.58
CA SER A 28 -12.38 14.56 23.61
C SER A 28 -11.77 14.87 22.24
N VAL A 29 -10.95 13.95 21.73
CA VAL A 29 -10.45 14.04 20.35
C VAL A 29 -11.65 14.18 19.40
N PRO A 30 -11.67 15.17 18.50
CA PRO A 30 -12.72 15.29 17.49
C PRO A 30 -12.85 13.96 16.75
N LYS A 31 -14.07 13.44 16.60
CA LYS A 31 -14.31 12.21 15.83
C LYS A 31 -13.94 12.47 14.37
N THR A 32 -12.76 12.03 13.96
CA THR A 32 -12.38 11.98 12.55
C THR A 32 -13.08 10.78 11.90
N SER A 33 -13.77 11.01 10.78
CA SER A 33 -14.33 9.90 10.00
C SER A 33 -13.20 8.96 9.60
N THR A 34 -13.31 7.69 9.97
CA THR A 34 -12.34 6.65 9.59
C THR A 34 -12.59 6.14 8.17
N GLU A 35 -13.71 6.55 7.57
CA GLU A 35 -14.11 6.15 6.23
C GLU A 35 -13.27 6.82 5.14
N VAL A 36 -13.10 6.07 4.05
CA VAL A 36 -12.49 6.59 2.82
C VAL A 36 -13.40 7.63 2.20
N ASP A 37 -12.82 8.80 1.91
CA ASP A 37 -13.45 9.78 1.06
C ASP A 37 -13.45 9.26 -0.39
N ARG A 38 -14.64 8.91 -0.91
CA ARG A 38 -14.82 8.45 -2.29
C ARG A 38 -14.23 9.42 -3.33
N ARG A 39 -14.16 10.72 -3.02
CA ARG A 39 -13.59 11.74 -3.91
C ARG A 39 -12.07 11.62 -4.07
N SER A 40 -11.42 10.87 -3.17
CA SER A 40 -9.98 10.60 -3.26
C SER A 40 -9.63 9.43 -4.18
N VAL A 41 -10.60 8.59 -4.53
CA VAL A 41 -10.41 7.36 -5.31
C VAL A 41 -10.38 7.65 -6.80
N ILE A 42 -9.34 7.19 -7.49
CA ILE A 42 -9.19 7.28 -8.94
C ILE A 42 -9.74 6.05 -9.65
N ASN A 43 -10.19 6.23 -10.89
CA ASN A 43 -10.57 5.11 -11.77
C ASN A 43 -9.35 4.53 -12.53
N PRO A 44 -9.48 3.34 -13.16
CA PRO A 44 -8.38 2.71 -13.90
C PRO A 44 -7.76 3.56 -15.00
N ARG A 45 -8.57 4.34 -15.73
CA ARG A 45 -8.07 5.24 -16.78
C ARG A 45 -7.17 6.33 -16.20
N GLN A 46 -7.59 6.96 -15.09
CA GLN A 46 -6.80 7.97 -14.38
C GLN A 46 -5.52 7.36 -13.80
N ALA A 47 -5.58 6.15 -13.25
CA ALA A 47 -4.42 5.46 -12.71
C ALA A 47 -3.35 5.21 -13.80
N ARG A 48 -3.74 4.66 -14.95
CA ARG A 48 -2.83 4.45 -16.10
C ARG A 48 -2.22 5.77 -16.58
N ALA A 49 -3.02 6.83 -16.68
CA ALA A 49 -2.53 8.15 -17.05
C ALA A 49 -1.50 8.72 -16.04
N LEU A 50 -1.75 8.56 -14.74
CA LEU A 50 -0.80 8.96 -13.69
C LEU A 50 0.49 8.16 -13.73
N LEU A 51 0.42 6.84 -13.91
CA LEU A 51 1.60 5.98 -14.04
C LEU A 51 2.44 6.37 -15.26
N SER A 52 1.81 6.61 -16.41
CA SER A 52 2.49 7.11 -17.61
C SER A 52 3.15 8.48 -17.37
N ALA A 53 2.45 9.40 -16.70
CA ALA A 53 2.99 10.71 -16.35
C ALA A 53 4.14 10.65 -15.33
N VAL A 54 4.19 9.64 -14.47
CA VAL A 54 5.35 9.35 -13.61
C VAL A 54 6.52 8.84 -14.46
N GLY A 55 6.30 7.86 -15.34
CA GLY A 55 7.34 7.27 -16.18
C GLY A 55 8.04 8.28 -17.09
N ALA A 56 7.33 9.32 -17.52
CA ALA A 56 7.89 10.40 -18.34
C ALA A 56 8.83 11.36 -17.58
N GLN A 57 8.95 11.26 -16.25
CA GLN A 57 9.79 12.15 -15.45
C GLN A 57 11.24 11.65 -15.40
N GLN A 58 12.21 12.55 -15.54
CA GLN A 58 13.63 12.21 -15.42
C GLN A 58 14.24 12.86 -14.17
N PRO A 59 15.24 12.21 -13.52
CA PRO A 59 15.80 10.89 -13.84
C PRO A 59 15.11 9.70 -13.16
N SER A 60 14.18 9.94 -12.22
CA SER A 60 13.64 8.90 -11.33
C SER A 60 12.33 8.27 -11.78
N GLY A 61 11.66 8.81 -12.81
CA GLY A 61 10.32 8.41 -13.22
C GLY A 61 10.16 6.93 -13.55
N PRO A 62 11.00 6.35 -14.45
CA PRO A 62 10.89 4.93 -14.83
C PRO A 62 10.90 3.98 -13.63
N ARG A 63 11.81 4.20 -12.67
CA ARG A 63 11.90 3.42 -11.41
C ARG A 63 10.69 3.57 -10.50
N LEU A 64 9.97 4.69 -10.58
CA LEU A 64 8.82 4.98 -9.75
C LEU A 64 7.50 4.42 -10.30
N VAL A 65 7.44 4.04 -11.58
CA VAL A 65 6.23 3.47 -12.19
C VAL A 65 5.81 2.22 -11.43
N ALA A 66 6.73 1.25 -11.29
CA ALA A 66 6.46 0.02 -10.56
C ALA A 66 6.13 0.28 -9.09
N PHE A 67 6.78 1.27 -8.45
CA PHE A 67 6.50 1.65 -7.06
C PHE A 67 5.05 2.12 -6.84
N PHE A 68 4.51 2.93 -7.75
CA PHE A 68 3.10 3.33 -7.67
C PHE A 68 2.17 2.21 -8.15
N ALA A 69 2.58 1.42 -9.14
CA ALA A 69 1.79 0.33 -9.68
C ALA A 69 1.48 -0.74 -8.62
N VAL A 70 2.46 -1.20 -7.85
CA VAL A 70 2.20 -2.19 -6.78
C VAL A 70 1.20 -1.69 -5.73
N LYS A 71 1.20 -0.38 -5.45
CA LYS A 71 0.25 0.24 -4.51
C LYS A 71 -1.16 0.33 -5.08
N TYR A 72 -1.27 0.60 -6.37
CA TYR A 72 -2.55 0.73 -7.06
C TYR A 72 -3.18 -0.62 -7.41
N TYR A 73 -2.38 -1.60 -7.80
CA TYR A 73 -2.87 -2.89 -8.29
C TYR A 73 -2.91 -3.98 -7.22
N SER A 74 -2.07 -3.89 -6.18
CA SER A 74 -1.98 -4.88 -5.09
C SER A 74 -2.19 -4.26 -3.70
N ALA A 75 -2.70 -3.04 -3.64
CA ALA A 75 -3.07 -2.35 -2.41
C ALA A 75 -1.93 -2.16 -1.39
N LEU A 76 -0.65 -2.21 -1.75
CA LEU A 76 0.45 -2.15 -0.78
C LEU A 76 0.47 -0.86 0.07
N ARG A 77 0.85 -0.99 1.35
CA ARG A 77 1.24 0.17 2.16
C ARG A 77 2.56 0.76 1.64
N PRO A 78 2.82 2.06 1.85
CA PRO A 78 4.09 2.67 1.44
C PRO A 78 5.32 1.95 2.01
N GLU A 79 5.28 1.57 3.28
CA GLU A 79 6.38 0.86 3.96
C GLU A 79 6.60 -0.53 3.36
N GLU A 80 5.52 -1.29 3.13
CA GLU A 80 5.58 -2.61 2.49
C GLU A 80 6.16 -2.53 1.09
N ALA A 81 5.77 -1.52 0.31
CA ALA A 81 6.33 -1.29 -1.01
C ALA A 81 7.84 -1.01 -0.92
N ILE A 82 8.29 -0.16 0.01
CA ILE A 82 9.72 0.16 0.18
C ILE A 82 10.53 -1.07 0.61
N SER A 83 9.95 -1.98 1.39
CA SER A 83 10.64 -3.18 1.87
C SER A 83 10.69 -4.34 0.87
N LEU A 84 9.97 -4.29 -0.25
CA LEU A 84 9.95 -5.42 -1.20
C LEU A 84 11.35 -5.74 -1.75
N THR A 85 11.72 -7.02 -1.75
CA THR A 85 12.90 -7.55 -2.44
C THR A 85 12.51 -8.42 -3.63
N ARG A 86 13.49 -8.76 -4.47
CA ARG A 86 13.29 -9.59 -5.65
C ARG A 86 12.66 -10.94 -5.30
N ASP A 87 13.10 -11.55 -4.20
CA ASP A 87 12.56 -12.82 -3.66
C ASP A 87 11.08 -12.74 -3.22
N ASP A 88 10.57 -11.54 -2.98
CA ASP A 88 9.17 -11.33 -2.58
C ASP A 88 8.21 -11.29 -3.79
N VAL A 89 8.71 -11.46 -5.03
CA VAL A 89 7.92 -11.34 -6.26
C VAL A 89 8.01 -12.62 -7.09
N THR A 90 6.86 -13.25 -7.30
CA THR A 90 6.71 -14.36 -8.24
C THR A 90 6.04 -13.85 -9.52
N LEU A 91 6.73 -13.98 -10.65
CA LEU A 91 6.20 -13.69 -11.98
C LEU A 91 6.00 -15.00 -12.74
N PRO A 92 4.91 -15.14 -13.51
CA PRO A 92 4.77 -16.25 -14.45
C PRO A 92 5.88 -16.20 -15.51
N ASP A 93 6.18 -17.34 -16.12
CA ASP A 93 7.16 -17.41 -17.20
C ASP A 93 6.61 -16.79 -18.48
N LEU A 94 7.49 -16.30 -19.37
CA LEU A 94 7.07 -15.89 -20.70
C LEU A 94 6.57 -17.11 -21.48
N VAL A 95 5.58 -16.90 -22.33
CA VAL A 95 5.01 -17.96 -23.18
C VAL A 95 5.54 -17.78 -24.60
N TRP A 96 6.03 -18.86 -25.19
CA TRP A 96 6.43 -18.84 -26.60
C TRP A 96 5.19 -18.83 -27.48
N ASP A 97 5.07 -17.82 -28.33
CA ASP A 97 3.98 -17.71 -29.30
C ASP A 97 4.47 -18.18 -30.67
N GLU A 98 3.87 -19.27 -31.17
CA GLU A 98 4.27 -19.92 -32.43
C GLU A 98 3.94 -19.06 -33.67
N ASP A 99 2.96 -18.17 -33.61
CA ASP A 99 2.56 -17.35 -34.76
C ASP A 99 3.48 -16.14 -34.96
N SER A 100 3.85 -15.49 -33.86
CA SER A 100 4.75 -14.33 -33.81
C SER A 100 6.23 -14.71 -33.72
N GLN A 101 6.53 -15.96 -33.34
CA GLN A 101 7.91 -16.44 -33.09
C GLN A 101 8.65 -15.61 -32.04
N GLU A 102 7.91 -15.08 -31.06
CA GLU A 102 8.44 -14.24 -29.98
C GLU A 102 7.95 -14.73 -28.61
N TRP A 103 8.75 -14.50 -27.58
CA TRP A 103 8.34 -14.70 -26.20
C TRP A 103 7.38 -13.58 -25.78
N GLN A 104 6.14 -13.93 -25.43
CA GLN A 104 5.11 -13.00 -25.02
C GLN A 104 4.83 -13.06 -23.53
N GLU A 105 4.31 -11.94 -23.01
CA GLU A 105 3.81 -11.88 -21.63
C GLU A 105 2.51 -12.66 -21.52
N PRO A 106 2.40 -13.62 -20.58
CA PRO A 106 1.15 -14.31 -20.37
C PRO A 106 0.10 -13.37 -19.79
N ASP A 107 -1.18 -13.64 -20.07
CA ASP A 107 -2.32 -13.00 -19.38
C ASP A 107 -2.50 -13.61 -17.97
N GLU A 108 -1.41 -13.69 -17.21
CA GLU A 108 -1.30 -14.33 -15.92
C GLU A 108 -0.94 -13.35 -14.80
N TRP A 109 -1.39 -13.69 -13.61
CA TRP A 109 -1.24 -12.88 -12.42
C TRP A 109 0.14 -13.09 -11.79
N CYS A 110 0.73 -12.02 -11.27
CA CYS A 110 1.89 -12.13 -10.39
C CYS A 110 1.45 -12.29 -8.93
N GLU A 111 2.35 -12.82 -8.09
CA GLU A 111 2.13 -12.95 -6.65
C GLU A 111 3.20 -12.18 -5.88
N LEU A 112 2.77 -11.33 -4.94
CA LEU A 112 3.64 -10.60 -4.02
C LEU A 112 3.56 -11.24 -2.65
N HIS A 113 4.71 -11.58 -2.08
CA HIS A 113 4.87 -12.30 -0.84
C HIS A 113 5.29 -11.34 0.27
N PHE A 114 4.52 -11.29 1.36
CA PHE A 114 4.87 -10.48 2.52
C PHE A 114 5.07 -11.40 3.71
N ARG A 115 6.33 -11.46 4.15
CA ARG A 115 6.71 -11.91 5.49
C ARG A 115 6.37 -10.77 6.46
N GLU A 116 5.78 -11.08 7.63
CA GLU A 116 5.31 -10.04 8.56
C GLU A 116 6.43 -9.00 8.87
N PRO A 117 6.17 -7.68 8.75
CA PRO A 117 7.16 -6.66 9.04
C PRO A 117 7.46 -6.55 10.54
N THR A 118 8.75 -6.46 10.89
CA THR A 118 9.20 -5.87 12.15
C THR A 118 8.85 -4.37 12.13
N PRO A 119 8.10 -3.83 13.11
CA PRO A 119 7.65 -2.44 13.07
C PRO A 119 8.81 -1.45 13.14
N ASP A 120 8.68 -0.35 12.38
CA ASP A 120 9.61 0.78 12.30
C ASP A 120 9.50 1.64 13.58
N ALA A 121 10.53 1.61 14.42
CA ALA A 121 10.72 2.58 15.49
C ALA A 121 11.78 3.56 15.01
N GLY A 122 11.40 4.84 14.83
CA GLY A 122 12.32 5.88 14.36
C GLY A 122 13.63 5.92 15.14
N CYS A 123 14.69 6.35 14.47
CA CYS A 123 16.09 6.37 14.92
C CYS A 123 16.37 7.13 16.24
N GLU A 124 15.37 7.77 16.82
CA GLU A 124 15.43 8.39 18.14
C GLU A 124 15.22 7.39 19.30
N TRP A 125 14.97 6.11 19.01
CA TRP A 125 14.57 5.09 20.01
C TRP A 125 15.30 3.73 19.89
N THR A 126 16.44 3.65 19.20
CA THR A 126 17.24 2.42 19.08
C THR A 126 18.56 2.57 19.83
N ASP A 127 18.90 1.59 20.68
CA ASP A 127 20.09 1.64 21.55
C ASP A 127 21.43 1.58 20.75
N ASP A 128 21.40 1.31 19.44
CA ASP A 128 22.56 1.19 18.55
C ASP A 128 22.65 2.27 17.45
N GLY A 129 21.71 3.22 17.42
CA GLY A 129 21.66 4.26 16.37
C GLY A 129 21.34 3.73 14.97
N SER A 130 20.95 2.47 14.83
CA SER A 130 20.37 1.94 13.60
C SER A 130 18.94 2.44 13.43
N HIS A 131 18.43 2.55 12.20
CA HIS A 131 17.00 2.84 11.99
C HIS A 131 16.08 1.71 12.51
N ARG A 132 16.61 0.54 12.89
CA ARG A 132 15.82 -0.66 13.15
C ARG A 132 16.45 -1.51 14.25
N GLU A 133 15.93 -1.40 15.45
CA GLU A 133 16.14 -2.44 16.45
C GLU A 133 15.43 -3.72 16.01
N ALA A 134 16.16 -4.83 15.97
CA ALA A 134 15.58 -6.17 15.88
C ALA A 134 14.95 -6.56 17.23
N ARG A 135 13.92 -5.83 17.70
CA ARG A 135 13.17 -6.26 18.89
C ARG A 135 12.10 -7.27 18.51
N LYS A 136 12.30 -8.46 19.08
CA LYS A 136 11.42 -9.63 19.17
C LYS A 136 9.94 -9.25 19.27
N GLN A 137 9.17 -9.90 18.40
CA GLN A 137 7.84 -10.48 18.67
C GLN A 137 6.86 -9.55 19.41
N LEU A 138 5.89 -8.99 18.67
CA LEU A 138 4.65 -8.55 19.28
C LEU A 138 4.02 -9.76 19.99
N LYS A 139 4.00 -9.72 21.33
CA LYS A 139 3.32 -10.70 22.16
C LYS A 139 1.87 -10.85 21.67
N HIS A 140 1.47 -12.09 21.36
CA HIS A 140 0.12 -12.55 20.99
C HIS A 140 -0.24 -12.71 19.50
N ARG A 141 0.67 -13.18 18.64
CA ARG A 141 0.24 -13.92 17.44
C ARG A 141 1.27 -15.00 17.07
N ALA A 142 0.77 -16.14 16.61
CA ALA A 142 1.59 -17.30 16.28
C ALA A 142 2.58 -16.99 15.14
N GLU A 143 3.79 -17.52 15.25
CA GLU A 143 4.86 -17.45 14.25
C GLU A 143 4.38 -17.92 12.86
N GLY A 144 4.79 -17.21 11.80
CA GLY A 144 4.79 -17.74 10.42
C GLY A 144 3.63 -17.33 9.49
N HIS A 145 2.87 -16.27 9.78
CA HIS A 145 1.83 -15.83 8.85
C HIS A 145 2.40 -15.00 7.68
N GLU A 146 2.69 -15.68 6.57
CA GLU A 146 2.90 -15.02 5.28
C GLU A 146 1.54 -14.67 4.65
N ARG A 147 1.44 -13.46 4.07
CA ARG A 147 0.32 -13.12 3.17
C ARG A 147 0.81 -13.02 1.74
N ARG A 148 0.03 -13.61 0.85
CA ARG A 148 0.19 -13.54 -0.60
C ARG A 148 -0.82 -12.56 -1.17
N VAL A 149 -0.37 -11.70 -2.06
CA VAL A 149 -1.20 -10.67 -2.68
C VAL A 149 -1.14 -10.83 -4.19
N PRO A 150 -2.29 -10.97 -4.85
CA PRO A 150 -2.32 -11.08 -6.29
C PRO A 150 -2.04 -9.72 -6.94
N GLY A 151 -1.37 -9.75 -8.07
CA GLY A 151 -1.19 -8.64 -8.99
C GLY A 151 -1.76 -8.99 -10.36
N PRO A 152 -2.61 -8.15 -10.96
CA PRO A 152 -3.20 -8.42 -12.27
C PRO A 152 -2.11 -8.47 -13.36
N PRO A 153 -2.43 -9.02 -14.55
CA PRO A 153 -1.49 -9.12 -15.67
C PRO A 153 -0.79 -7.80 -16.03
N GLU A 154 -1.48 -6.66 -15.92
CA GLU A 154 -0.84 -5.36 -16.17
C GLU A 154 0.26 -5.02 -15.15
N LEU A 155 0.13 -5.47 -13.90
CA LEU A 155 1.20 -5.35 -12.91
C LEU A 155 2.35 -6.30 -13.22
N THR A 156 2.06 -7.51 -13.70
CA THR A 156 3.07 -8.50 -14.13
C THR A 156 4.04 -7.89 -15.14
N VAL A 157 3.50 -7.27 -16.21
CA VAL A 157 4.29 -6.62 -17.25
C VAL A 157 5.15 -5.47 -16.68
N ILE A 158 4.55 -4.63 -15.81
CA ILE A 158 5.27 -3.51 -15.18
C ILE A 158 6.41 -4.00 -14.29
N LEU A 159 6.17 -5.05 -13.50
CA LEU A 159 7.17 -5.62 -12.59
C LEU A 159 8.29 -6.30 -13.38
N ARG A 160 7.99 -7.06 -14.44
CA ARG A 160 9.02 -7.69 -15.26
C ARG A 160 9.95 -6.65 -15.88
N ALA A 161 9.40 -5.61 -16.50
CA ALA A 161 10.19 -4.52 -17.07
C ALA A 161 11.06 -3.84 -15.99
N HIS A 162 10.50 -3.57 -14.82
CA HIS A 162 11.24 -2.94 -13.72
C HIS A 162 12.36 -3.82 -13.16
N LEU A 163 12.11 -5.12 -12.97
CA LEU A 163 13.13 -6.06 -12.52
C LEU A 163 14.30 -6.13 -13.50
N ARG A 164 14.01 -6.21 -14.80
CA ARG A 164 15.01 -6.22 -15.87
C ARG A 164 15.85 -4.94 -15.91
N ASP A 165 15.20 -3.78 -15.84
CA ASP A 165 15.86 -2.51 -16.15
C ASP A 165 16.51 -1.84 -14.93
N HIS A 166 16.08 -2.20 -13.71
CA HIS A 166 16.39 -1.41 -12.51
C HIS A 166 16.82 -2.20 -11.27
N VAL A 167 16.64 -3.52 -11.25
CA VAL A 167 16.90 -4.35 -10.07
C VAL A 167 18.04 -5.33 -10.36
N ALA A 168 18.95 -5.49 -9.40
CA ALA A 168 20.05 -6.44 -9.53
C ALA A 168 19.54 -7.89 -9.57
N ASP A 169 20.33 -8.78 -10.17
CA ASP A 169 20.09 -10.22 -10.16
C ASP A 169 20.55 -10.86 -8.85
N ASP A 170 19.95 -10.39 -7.75
CA ASP A 170 20.17 -10.86 -6.40
C ASP A 170 18.81 -10.99 -5.68
N PRO A 171 18.50 -12.13 -5.03
CA PRO A 171 17.23 -12.34 -4.33
C PRO A 171 16.95 -11.28 -3.25
N GLY A 172 18.01 -10.80 -2.58
CA GLY A 172 17.94 -9.75 -1.55
C GLY A 172 17.82 -8.33 -2.09
N ALA A 173 17.92 -8.13 -3.41
CA ALA A 173 17.89 -6.80 -4.01
C ALA A 173 16.55 -6.12 -3.76
N ARG A 174 16.59 -4.91 -3.20
CA ARG A 174 15.38 -4.06 -3.05
C ARG A 174 14.82 -3.73 -4.42
N LEU A 175 13.50 -3.88 -4.57
CA LEU A 175 12.81 -3.49 -5.79
C LEU A 175 12.96 -1.99 -6.06
N PHE A 176 12.79 -1.16 -5.04
CA PHE A 176 12.74 0.28 -5.22
C PHE A 176 13.88 0.96 -4.48
N THR A 177 14.79 1.54 -5.25
CA THR A 177 15.97 2.26 -4.76
C THR A 177 16.03 3.67 -5.33
N GLY A 178 16.75 4.55 -4.66
CA GLY A 178 17.11 5.86 -5.21
C GLY A 178 17.95 5.73 -6.49
N VAL A 179 17.97 6.78 -7.32
CA VAL A 179 18.79 6.81 -8.57
C VAL A 179 20.29 6.62 -8.28
N ARG A 180 20.75 7.08 -7.11
CA ARG A 180 22.14 6.91 -6.64
C ARG A 180 22.33 5.65 -5.78
N GLY A 181 21.38 4.72 -5.80
CA GLY A 181 21.30 3.61 -4.86
C GLY A 181 20.69 4.01 -3.51
N GLY A 182 20.64 3.03 -2.59
CA GLY A 182 20.06 3.20 -1.25
C GLY A 182 18.53 3.30 -1.24
N ASP A 183 18.01 3.58 -0.05
CA ASP A 183 16.56 3.64 0.21
C ASP A 183 15.88 4.72 -0.63
N LEU A 184 14.65 4.43 -1.09
CA LEU A 184 13.83 5.38 -1.82
C LEU A 184 13.29 6.47 -0.86
N PRO A 185 13.74 7.74 -0.96
CA PRO A 185 13.33 8.76 -0.01
C PRO A 185 11.85 9.14 -0.20
N SER A 186 11.14 9.36 0.91
CA SER A 186 9.71 9.69 0.87
C SER A 186 9.39 10.96 0.09
N ILE A 187 10.27 11.95 0.19
CA ILE A 187 10.15 13.22 -0.51
C ILE A 187 10.23 13.06 -2.04
N THR A 188 11.03 12.10 -2.52
CA THR A 188 11.27 11.86 -3.95
C THR A 188 9.99 11.37 -4.62
N TYR A 189 9.38 10.30 -4.12
CA TYR A 189 8.16 9.78 -4.73
C TYR A 189 6.97 10.74 -4.50
N ARG A 190 6.89 11.45 -3.37
CA ARG A 190 5.82 12.45 -3.14
C ARG A 190 5.90 13.60 -4.14
N ARG A 191 7.12 14.07 -4.45
CA ARG A 191 7.34 15.11 -5.47
C ARG A 191 6.94 14.62 -6.85
N ALA A 192 7.39 13.44 -7.25
CA ALA A 192 7.06 12.85 -8.54
C ALA A 192 5.55 12.66 -8.72
N TRP A 193 4.87 12.20 -7.66
CA TRP A 193 3.41 12.05 -7.65
C TRP A 193 2.68 13.38 -7.84
N ARG A 194 3.10 14.43 -7.11
CA ARG A 194 2.51 15.76 -7.25
C ARG A 194 2.67 16.31 -8.67
N GLN A 195 3.84 16.12 -9.27
CA GLN A 195 4.11 16.53 -10.65
C GLN A 195 3.26 15.75 -11.66
N ALA A 196 3.10 14.43 -11.48
CA ALA A 196 2.23 13.62 -12.31
C ALA A 196 0.76 14.07 -12.22
N ARG A 197 0.24 14.33 -11.01
CA ARG A 197 -1.12 14.87 -10.82
C ARG A 197 -1.31 16.18 -11.57
N ARG A 198 -0.37 17.13 -11.45
CA ARG A 198 -0.47 18.43 -12.13
C ARG A 198 -0.49 18.30 -13.65
N LYS A 199 0.19 17.29 -14.21
CA LYS A 199 0.23 17.02 -15.65
C LYS A 199 -1.05 16.36 -16.17
N VAL A 200 -1.67 15.49 -15.37
CA VAL A 200 -2.80 14.64 -15.80
C VAL A 200 -4.15 15.26 -15.49
N PHE A 201 -4.28 15.96 -14.38
CA PHE A 201 -5.56 16.48 -13.89
C PHE A 201 -5.80 17.93 -14.31
N THR A 202 -7.08 18.28 -14.47
CA THR A 202 -7.49 19.68 -14.56
C THR A 202 -7.17 20.40 -13.26
N ASP A 203 -7.11 21.74 -13.26
CA ASP A 203 -6.84 22.51 -12.03
C ASP A 203 -7.86 22.20 -10.93
N GLN A 204 -9.13 22.07 -11.29
CA GLN A 204 -10.18 21.68 -10.34
C GLN A 204 -9.94 20.29 -9.73
N GLN A 205 -9.57 19.31 -10.55
CA GLN A 205 -9.27 17.95 -10.08
C GLN A 205 -7.98 17.92 -9.23
N TYR A 206 -6.98 18.71 -9.59
CA TYR A 206 -5.72 18.79 -8.88
C TYR A 206 -5.88 19.38 -7.46
N GLU A 207 -6.71 20.41 -7.32
CA GLU A 207 -7.05 21.03 -6.02
C GLU A 207 -7.99 20.16 -5.17
N SER A 208 -8.74 19.25 -5.81
CA SER A 208 -9.59 18.27 -5.13
C SER A 208 -8.77 17.21 -4.36
N PRO A 209 -9.41 16.43 -3.45
CA PRO A 209 -8.75 15.31 -2.76
C PRO A 209 -8.36 14.14 -3.68
N LEU A 210 -8.74 14.16 -4.97
CA LEU A 210 -8.52 13.07 -5.93
C LEU A 210 -7.04 12.65 -6.02
N ALA A 211 -6.73 11.44 -5.55
CA ALA A 211 -5.38 10.89 -5.50
C ALA A 211 -4.33 11.84 -4.90
N ARG A 212 -4.71 12.70 -3.94
CA ARG A 212 -3.82 13.74 -3.39
C ARG A 212 -2.53 13.16 -2.82
N ARG A 213 -2.61 11.98 -2.21
CA ARG A 213 -1.48 11.27 -1.60
C ARG A 213 -1.22 9.97 -2.35
N PRO A 214 0.03 9.51 -2.42
CA PRO A 214 0.34 8.15 -2.87
C PRO A 214 -0.35 7.04 -2.07
N TYR A 215 -0.78 7.32 -0.83
CA TYR A 215 -1.55 6.38 -0.02
C TYR A 215 -2.96 6.15 -0.58
N ASP A 216 -3.53 7.14 -1.25
CA ASP A 216 -4.88 7.05 -1.81
C ASP A 216 -4.96 6.00 -2.95
N LEU A 217 -3.83 5.57 -3.52
CA LEU A 217 -3.76 4.43 -4.45
C LEU A 217 -4.18 3.11 -3.82
N ARG A 218 -3.83 2.90 -2.54
CA ARG A 218 -4.27 1.74 -1.77
C ARG A 218 -5.79 1.77 -1.58
N HIS A 219 -6.33 2.95 -1.28
CA HIS A 219 -7.78 3.13 -1.18
C HIS A 219 -8.45 2.84 -2.53
N ALA A 220 -7.89 3.31 -3.63
CA ALA A 220 -8.42 3.04 -4.96
C ALA A 220 -8.42 1.54 -5.29
N CYS A 221 -7.33 0.84 -4.98
CA CYS A 221 -7.22 -0.61 -5.17
C CYS A 221 -8.31 -1.37 -4.41
N VAL A 222 -8.39 -1.16 -3.09
CA VAL A 222 -9.35 -1.86 -2.22
C VAL A 222 -10.79 -1.54 -2.61
N SER A 223 -11.07 -0.27 -2.91
CA SER A 223 -12.40 0.15 -3.38
C SER A 223 -12.78 -0.52 -4.69
N THR A 224 -11.81 -0.69 -5.60
CA THR A 224 -12.01 -1.38 -6.89
C THR A 224 -12.32 -2.85 -6.69
N TRP A 225 -11.58 -3.56 -5.83
CA TRP A 225 -11.85 -4.97 -5.53
C TRP A 225 -13.23 -5.17 -4.88
N LEU A 226 -13.59 -4.31 -3.92
CA LEU A 226 -14.91 -4.35 -3.29
C LEU A 226 -16.03 -4.01 -4.28
N SER A 227 -15.82 -3.05 -5.20
CA SER A 227 -16.81 -2.68 -6.22
C SER A 227 -16.93 -3.72 -7.34
N GLY A 228 -15.85 -4.45 -7.63
CA GLY A 228 -15.88 -5.67 -8.45
C GLY A 228 -16.54 -6.85 -7.71
N GLY A 229 -16.88 -6.66 -6.44
CA GLY A 229 -17.58 -7.60 -5.59
C GLY A 229 -16.76 -8.83 -5.21
N VAL A 230 -15.45 -8.65 -5.07
CA VAL A 230 -14.60 -9.62 -4.36
C VAL A 230 -15.06 -9.68 -2.89
N PRO A 231 -15.17 -10.88 -2.29
CA PRO A 231 -15.61 -11.03 -0.91
C PRO A 231 -14.76 -10.18 0.08
N PRO A 232 -15.39 -9.44 1.02
CA PRO A 232 -14.65 -8.59 1.97
C PRO A 232 -13.61 -9.36 2.80
N THR A 233 -13.84 -10.62 3.12
CA THR A 233 -12.88 -11.49 3.81
C THR A 233 -11.60 -11.70 2.99
N GLN A 234 -11.74 -11.93 1.69
CA GLN A 234 -10.63 -12.10 0.77
C GLN A 234 -9.86 -10.78 0.58
N VAL A 235 -10.59 -9.67 0.39
CA VAL A 235 -10.01 -8.32 0.30
C VAL A 235 -9.24 -7.97 1.58
N ALA A 236 -9.79 -8.28 2.75
CA ALA A 236 -9.12 -8.06 4.03
C ALA A 236 -7.80 -8.85 4.13
N LYS A 237 -7.83 -10.14 3.75
CA LYS A 237 -6.65 -11.01 3.70
C LYS A 237 -5.56 -10.43 2.78
N TRP A 238 -5.92 -10.06 1.55
CA TRP A 238 -4.96 -9.47 0.59
C TRP A 238 -4.45 -8.11 1.05
N ALA A 239 -5.31 -7.23 1.56
CA ALA A 239 -4.89 -5.90 2.02
C ALA A 239 -4.11 -5.94 3.34
N GLY A 240 -4.13 -7.03 4.11
CA GLY A 240 -3.56 -7.05 5.46
C GLY A 240 -4.38 -6.22 6.45
N HIS A 241 -5.71 -6.33 6.36
CA HIS A 241 -6.66 -5.77 7.32
C HIS A 241 -7.36 -6.90 8.07
N THR A 242 -7.83 -6.61 9.28
CA THR A 242 -8.95 -7.37 9.84
C THR A 242 -10.23 -6.97 9.12
N VAL A 243 -11.22 -7.86 9.08
CA VAL A 243 -12.50 -7.59 8.39
C VAL A 243 -13.23 -6.41 9.01
N ASP A 244 -13.19 -6.24 10.34
CA ASP A 244 -13.79 -5.10 11.03
C ASP A 244 -13.18 -3.77 10.58
N VAL A 245 -11.85 -3.71 10.45
CA VAL A 245 -11.13 -2.52 10.00
C VAL A 245 -11.49 -2.22 8.55
N LEU A 246 -11.55 -3.25 7.70
CA LEU A 246 -11.96 -3.08 6.31
C LEU A 246 -13.37 -2.50 6.22
N LEU A 247 -14.35 -3.09 6.90
CA LEU A 247 -15.75 -2.64 6.83
C LEU A 247 -15.91 -1.24 7.42
N ARG A 248 -15.20 -0.90 8.50
CA ARG A 248 -15.22 0.45 9.08
C ARG A 248 -14.65 1.52 8.14
N ILE A 249 -13.62 1.18 7.37
CA ILE A 249 -12.93 2.13 6.47
C ILE A 249 -13.67 2.23 5.13
N TYR A 250 -14.20 1.13 4.60
CA TYR A 250 -14.76 1.04 3.26
C TYR A 250 -16.27 0.80 3.22
N ALA A 251 -16.99 1.05 4.32
CA ALA A 251 -18.45 0.98 4.37
C ALA A 251 -19.09 1.73 3.19
N SER A 252 -18.62 2.95 2.95
CA SER A 252 -19.05 3.79 1.84
C SER A 252 -18.78 3.15 0.46
N CYS A 253 -17.83 2.24 0.28
CA CYS A 253 -17.65 1.56 -1.02
C CYS A 253 -18.68 0.45 -1.27
N LEU A 254 -19.33 -0.04 -0.22
CA LEU A 254 -20.36 -1.08 -0.30
C LEU A 254 -21.75 -0.48 -0.50
N GLU A 255 -21.98 0.73 0.00
CA GLU A 255 -23.21 1.50 -0.24
C GLU A 255 -23.41 1.83 -1.73
N GLY A 256 -24.49 1.31 -2.32
CA GLY A 256 -24.85 1.49 -3.73
C GLY A 256 -24.59 0.27 -4.62
N GLN A 257 -24.17 -0.86 -4.04
CA GLN A 257 -24.03 -2.13 -4.76
C GLN A 257 -25.31 -2.96 -4.82
N ASP A 258 -26.45 -2.43 -4.35
CA ASP A 258 -27.72 -3.14 -4.21
C ASP A 258 -28.15 -3.87 -5.48
N GLU A 259 -28.05 -3.21 -6.64
CA GLU A 259 -28.45 -3.82 -7.92
C GLU A 259 -27.51 -4.94 -8.36
N ILE A 260 -26.20 -4.81 -8.10
CA ILE A 260 -25.21 -5.86 -8.37
C ILE A 260 -25.44 -7.04 -7.41
N ALA A 261 -25.71 -6.76 -6.13
CA ALA A 261 -26.01 -7.77 -5.13
C ALA A 261 -27.29 -8.54 -5.46
N LYS A 262 -28.37 -7.84 -5.87
CA LYS A 262 -29.62 -8.46 -6.34
C LYS A 262 -29.38 -9.36 -7.54
N ARG A 263 -28.62 -8.93 -8.55
CA ARG A 263 -28.28 -9.77 -9.72
C ARG A 263 -27.55 -11.05 -9.33
N ARG A 264 -26.55 -10.95 -8.45
CA ARG A 264 -25.81 -12.12 -7.95
C ARG A 264 -26.69 -13.08 -7.15
N ILE A 265 -27.65 -12.56 -6.37
CA ILE A 265 -28.62 -13.39 -5.65
C ILE A 265 -29.50 -14.14 -6.65
N VAL A 266 -29.99 -13.46 -7.70
CA VAL A 266 -30.79 -14.11 -8.75
C VAL A 266 -29.97 -15.18 -9.47
N GLU A 267 -28.71 -14.91 -9.83
CA GLU A 267 -27.80 -15.88 -10.46
C GLU A 267 -27.53 -17.10 -9.56
N ALA A 268 -27.41 -16.91 -8.24
CA ALA A 268 -27.16 -18.00 -7.29
C ALA A 268 -28.41 -18.84 -6.97
N LEU A 269 -29.61 -18.31 -7.21
CA LEU A 269 -30.88 -18.99 -7.02
C LEU A 269 -31.38 -19.70 -8.30
N ALA A 270 -30.71 -19.48 -9.43
CA ALA A 270 -30.99 -20.15 -10.71
C ALA A 270 -30.36 -21.54 -10.77
#